data_AF-A0A845GLS2-F1
#
_entry.id   AF-A0A845GLS2-F1
#
_cell.length_a   1.000
_cell.length_b   1.000
_cell.length_c   1.000
_cell.angle_alpha   90.00
_cell.angle_beta   90.00
_cell.angle_gamma   90.00
#
_symmetry.space_group_name_H-M   'P 1'
#
loop_
_entity.id
_entity.type
_entity.pdbx_description
1 polymer ?
#
loop_
_entity_poly.entity_id
_entity_poly.type
_entity_poly.pdbx_seq_one_letter_code
_entity_poly.pdbx_strand_id
1 'polypeptide(L)'
;MNFGEKLKQIRTERAQTQPQFAAALGIEQSYLSKLENDKSLPSADMFNTIVAGLGIDAATMLRDIDKEVLDTTLSHIPAVGQFNTRTEAVQEHNFKRWLYGSALAWIVGFALMLAANDGIFFSNRIYKYSSPGVILAGEPQSIFETQDGILFLRWQAKVMTGEQYALARAEFKARRVSPLTVETPENRGSFFTEREGQGVRRYALIQSERAQSTGNRILQFLGAIIFMCGFVGVITEWRLRRLKNKRK
;
A
#
# COMPACT_ATOMS: atom_id res chain seq x y z
N MET A 1 16.76 -12.50 35.20
CA MET A 1 17.73 -13.32 35.93
C MET A 1 19.09 -12.64 35.94
N ASN A 2 19.89 -12.87 36.97
CA ASN A 2 21.28 -12.39 37.05
C ASN A 2 22.28 -13.47 36.61
N PHE A 3 23.59 -13.15 36.67
CA PHE A 3 24.66 -14.06 36.27
C PHE A 3 24.77 -15.31 37.15
N GLY A 4 24.61 -15.15 38.47
CA GLY A 4 24.67 -16.25 39.44
C GLY A 4 23.52 -17.24 39.25
N GLU A 5 22.30 -16.74 39.03
CA GLU A 5 21.12 -17.52 38.70
C GLU A 5 21.31 -18.31 37.40
N LYS A 6 21.89 -17.70 36.37
CA LYS A 6 22.19 -18.38 35.10
C LYS A 6 23.19 -19.52 35.30
N LEU A 7 24.23 -19.30 36.11
CA LEU A 7 25.19 -20.35 36.46
C LEU A 7 24.53 -21.51 37.22
N LYS A 8 23.69 -21.19 38.20
CA LYS A 8 22.94 -22.16 38.99
C LYS A 8 21.97 -22.97 38.12
N GLN A 9 21.32 -22.32 37.15
CA GLN A 9 20.48 -22.98 36.16
C GLN A 9 21.28 -24.00 35.35
N ILE A 10 22.39 -23.60 34.73
CA ILE A 10 23.23 -24.48 33.90
C ILE A 10 23.76 -25.67 34.72
N ARG A 11 24.18 -25.42 35.97
CA ARG A 11 24.63 -26.48 36.88
C ARG A 11 23.52 -27.51 37.14
N THR A 12 22.30 -27.02 37.37
CA THR A 12 21.13 -27.86 37.65
C THR A 12 20.71 -28.65 36.40
N GLU A 13 20.77 -28.04 35.22
CA GLU A 13 20.52 -28.70 33.93
C GLU A 13 21.54 -29.82 33.65
N ARG A 14 22.79 -29.66 34.10
CA ARG A 14 23.83 -30.69 34.00
C ARG A 14 23.80 -31.72 35.14
N ALA A 15 22.86 -31.61 36.08
CA ALA A 15 22.76 -32.45 37.28
C ALA A 15 24.06 -32.52 38.10
N GLN A 16 24.87 -31.46 38.11
CA GLN A 16 26.16 -31.43 38.79
C GLN A 16 26.03 -30.86 40.21
N THR A 17 26.78 -31.44 41.14
CA THR A 17 26.95 -30.83 42.47
C THR A 17 27.84 -29.59 42.37
N GLN A 18 27.73 -28.67 43.33
CA GLN A 18 28.53 -27.44 43.32
C GLN A 18 30.05 -27.71 43.26
N PRO A 19 30.63 -28.68 44.01
CA PRO A 19 32.05 -29.02 43.88
C PRO A 19 32.41 -29.59 42.51
N GLN A 20 31.58 -30.47 41.94
CA GLN A 20 31.81 -31.06 40.61
C GLN A 20 31.78 -29.99 39.52
N PHE A 21 30.85 -29.04 39.62
CA PHE A 21 30.74 -27.94 38.66
C PHE A 21 31.91 -26.95 38.77
N ALA A 22 32.33 -26.62 40.00
CA ALA A 22 33.50 -25.78 40.23
C ALA A 22 34.78 -26.42 39.63
N ALA A 23 34.97 -27.72 39.87
CA ALA A 23 36.07 -28.47 39.28
C ALA A 23 36.01 -28.50 37.75
N ALA A 24 34.82 -28.70 37.16
CA ALA A 24 34.63 -28.68 35.70
C ALA A 24 34.93 -27.30 35.08
N LEU A 25 34.68 -26.22 35.82
CA LEU A 25 34.95 -24.84 35.41
C LEU A 25 36.39 -24.40 35.68
N GLY A 26 37.19 -25.19 36.42
CA GLY A 26 38.53 -24.82 36.85
C GLY A 26 38.54 -23.66 37.84
N ILE A 27 37.51 -23.53 38.69
CA ILE A 27 37.41 -22.48 39.72
C ILE A 27 37.22 -23.08 41.12
N GLU A 28 37.51 -22.29 42.13
CA GLU A 28 37.29 -22.68 43.53
C GLU A 28 35.80 -22.82 43.85
N GLN A 29 35.42 -23.87 44.59
CA GLN A 29 34.02 -24.09 45.00
C GLN A 29 33.48 -22.93 45.86
N SER A 30 34.33 -22.35 46.70
CA SER A 30 33.98 -21.16 47.49
C SER A 30 33.71 -19.93 46.62
N TYR A 31 34.38 -19.81 45.47
CA TYR A 31 34.16 -18.74 44.50
C TYR A 31 32.87 -18.96 43.72
N LEU A 32 32.62 -20.19 43.23
CA LEU A 32 31.35 -20.55 42.61
C LEU A 32 30.15 -20.26 43.52
N SER A 33 30.26 -20.59 44.81
CA SER A 33 29.21 -20.29 45.80
C SER A 33 28.96 -18.79 45.97
N LYS A 34 30.00 -17.95 45.91
CA LYS A 34 29.82 -16.50 45.96
C LYS A 34 29.17 -15.96 44.68
N LEU A 35 29.51 -16.51 43.51
CA LEU A 35 28.89 -16.15 42.23
C LEU A 35 27.41 -16.54 42.19
N GLU A 36 27.05 -17.78 42.57
CA GLU A 36 25.66 -18.27 42.55
C GLU A 36 24.73 -17.57 43.56
N ASN A 37 25.29 -16.92 44.58
CA ASN A 37 24.54 -16.20 45.61
C ASN A 37 24.69 -14.67 45.50
N ASP A 38 25.14 -14.16 44.35
CA ASP A 38 25.34 -12.73 44.08
C ASP A 38 26.24 -11.98 45.08
N LYS A 39 27.11 -12.71 45.79
CA LYS A 39 28.08 -12.17 46.74
C LYS A 39 29.39 -11.74 46.09
N SER A 40 29.61 -12.10 44.83
CA SER A 40 30.76 -11.68 44.04
C SER A 40 30.41 -11.63 42.57
N LEU A 41 31.19 -10.86 41.81
CA LEU A 41 31.08 -10.75 40.36
C LEU A 41 32.34 -11.30 39.69
N PRO A 42 32.22 -11.86 38.48
CA PRO A 42 33.39 -12.29 37.73
C PRO A 42 34.18 -11.08 37.20
N SER A 43 35.51 -11.16 37.26
CA SER A 43 36.36 -10.32 36.42
C SER A 43 36.22 -10.73 34.95
N ALA A 44 36.69 -9.91 34.01
CA ALA A 44 36.68 -10.26 32.59
C ALA A 44 37.40 -11.60 32.32
N ASP A 45 38.55 -11.82 32.96
CA ASP A 45 39.30 -13.08 32.84
C ASP A 45 38.51 -14.26 33.41
N MET A 46 37.89 -14.08 34.58
CA MET A 46 37.12 -15.16 35.19
C MET A 46 35.84 -15.50 34.44
N PHE A 47 35.19 -14.50 33.85
CA PHE A 47 34.08 -14.73 32.94
C PHE A 47 34.52 -15.58 31.75
N ASN A 48 35.66 -15.27 31.12
CA ASN A 48 36.18 -16.06 30.01
C ASN A 48 36.52 -17.50 30.42
N THR A 49 37.15 -17.70 31.58
CA THR A 49 37.43 -19.04 32.11
C THR A 49 36.15 -19.84 32.34
N ILE A 50 35.13 -19.23 32.94
CA ILE A 50 33.84 -19.86 33.19
C ILE A 50 33.16 -20.24 31.87
N VAL A 51 33.08 -19.30 30.92
CA VAL A 51 32.46 -19.54 29.60
C VAL A 51 33.20 -20.66 28.85
N ALA A 52 34.53 -20.68 28.90
CA ALA A 52 35.36 -21.74 28.32
C ALA A 52 35.13 -23.10 28.99
N GLY A 53 35.10 -23.16 30.33
CA GLY A 53 34.81 -24.38 31.07
C GLY A 53 33.38 -24.91 30.87
N LEU A 54 32.44 -24.03 30.54
CA LEU A 54 31.10 -24.42 30.12
C LEU A 54 31.04 -24.95 28.69
N GLY A 55 32.03 -24.65 27.84
CA GLY A 55 32.01 -25.01 26.42
C GLY A 55 30.90 -24.29 25.64
N ILE A 56 30.46 -23.12 26.10
CA ILE A 56 29.47 -22.27 25.42
C ILE A 56 30.12 -20.97 24.97
N ASP A 57 29.47 -20.21 24.10
CA ASP A 57 29.94 -18.87 23.75
C ASP A 57 29.43 -17.81 24.76
N ALA A 58 30.12 -16.66 24.80
CA ALA A 58 29.73 -15.56 25.68
C ALA A 58 28.31 -15.05 25.39
N ALA A 59 27.88 -15.07 24.12
CA ALA A 59 26.54 -14.63 23.74
C ALA A 59 25.44 -15.53 24.32
N THR A 60 25.64 -16.85 24.33
CA THR A 60 24.71 -17.82 24.93
C THR A 60 24.65 -17.67 26.44
N MET A 61 25.79 -17.41 27.09
CA MET A 61 25.81 -17.14 28.53
C MET A 61 25.00 -15.90 28.91
N LEU A 62 25.07 -14.84 28.09
CA LEU A 62 24.41 -13.56 28.36
C LEU A 62 22.95 -13.50 27.87
N ARG A 63 22.47 -14.48 27.08
CA ARG A 63 21.22 -14.41 26.29
C ARG A 63 19.94 -14.20 27.11
N ASP A 64 19.96 -14.56 28.38
CA ASP A 64 18.79 -14.50 29.27
C ASP A 64 19.00 -13.62 30.50
N ILE A 65 20.19 -13.03 30.66
CA ILE A 65 20.49 -12.15 31.80
C ILE A 65 19.78 -10.80 31.60
N ASP A 66 19.23 -10.24 32.68
CA ASP A 66 18.51 -8.97 32.64
C ASP A 66 19.43 -7.85 32.14
N LYS A 67 18.94 -7.08 31.17
CA LYS A 67 19.72 -6.00 30.55
C LYS A 67 20.23 -4.97 31.56
N GLU A 68 19.47 -4.71 32.63
CA GLU A 68 19.89 -3.81 33.71
C GLU A 68 21.13 -4.35 34.44
N VAL A 69 21.20 -5.66 34.68
CA VAL A 69 22.36 -6.33 35.30
C VAL A 69 23.56 -6.32 34.36
N LEU A 70 23.33 -6.53 33.05
CA LEU A 70 24.38 -6.43 32.02
C LEU A 70 24.99 -5.03 31.98
N ASP A 71 24.15 -3.99 31.99
CA ASP A 71 24.56 -2.60 31.80
C ASP A 71 25.18 -1.98 33.08
N THR A 72 24.77 -2.44 34.27
CA THR A 72 25.30 -1.93 35.55
C THR A 72 26.46 -2.75 36.09
N THR A 73 26.27 -4.07 36.15
CA THR A 73 27.03 -4.95 37.03
C THR A 73 28.10 -5.74 36.28
N LEU A 74 27.90 -5.97 34.98
CA LEU A 74 28.82 -6.72 34.11
C LEU A 74 29.39 -5.85 32.98
N SER A 75 29.18 -4.53 33.02
CA SER A 75 29.61 -3.61 31.97
C SER A 75 31.13 -3.49 31.83
N HIS A 76 31.88 -3.85 32.87
CA HIS A 76 33.35 -3.94 32.85
C HIS A 76 33.88 -5.08 31.99
N ILE A 77 33.03 -6.03 31.58
CA ILE A 77 33.42 -7.21 30.78
C ILE A 77 33.30 -6.86 29.29
N PRO A 78 34.39 -6.90 28.49
CA PRO A 78 34.34 -6.54 27.07
C PRO A 78 33.34 -7.36 26.23
N ALA A 79 33.14 -8.63 26.59
CA ALA A 79 32.18 -9.52 25.93
C ALA A 79 30.73 -9.03 26.06
N VAL A 80 30.38 -8.36 27.16
CA VAL A 80 29.04 -7.79 27.38
C VAL A 80 28.81 -6.59 26.47
N GLY A 81 29.81 -5.74 26.28
CA GLY A 81 29.74 -4.63 25.32
C GLY A 81 29.53 -5.12 23.88
N GLN A 82 30.20 -6.20 23.48
CA GLN A 82 30.01 -6.82 22.15
C GLN A 82 28.63 -7.48 22.00
N PHE A 83 28.09 -8.07 23.07
CA PHE A 83 26.76 -8.66 23.06
C PHE A 83 25.66 -7.58 22.98
N ASN A 84 25.79 -6.51 23.76
CA ASN A 84 24.87 -5.37 23.73
C ASN A 84 24.85 -4.69 22.37
N THR A 85 26.02 -4.42 21.77
CA THR A 85 26.08 -3.81 20.43
C THR A 85 25.44 -4.68 19.34
N ARG A 86 25.63 -6.01 19.38
CA ARG A 86 24.97 -6.94 18.44
C ARG A 86 23.46 -6.99 18.62
N THR A 87 22.97 -7.05 19.86
CA THR A 87 21.53 -7.10 20.15
C THR A 87 20.83 -5.77 19.82
N GLU A 88 21.52 -4.64 20.00
CA GLU A 88 21.03 -3.31 19.62
C GLU A 88 20.97 -3.13 18.10
N ALA A 89 21.99 -3.58 17.36
CA ALA A 89 22.01 -3.49 15.90
C ALA A 89 20.85 -4.23 15.23
N VAL A 90 20.48 -5.42 15.73
CA VAL A 90 19.33 -6.19 15.22
C VAL A 90 18.00 -5.46 15.50
N GLN A 91 17.86 -4.86 16.68
CA GLN A 91 16.66 -4.09 17.05
C GLN A 91 16.53 -2.79 16.23
N GLU A 92 17.64 -2.11 15.95
CA GLU A 92 17.66 -0.95 15.06
C GLU A 92 17.27 -1.29 13.63
N HIS A 93 17.75 -2.41 13.11
CA HIS A 93 17.49 -2.79 11.72
C HIS A 93 16.00 -3.10 11.50
N ASN A 94 15.39 -3.87 12.41
CA ASN A 94 13.96 -4.17 12.34
C ASN A 94 13.11 -2.90 12.46
N PHE A 95 13.54 -1.95 13.29
CA PHE A 95 12.90 -0.65 13.39
C PHE A 95 12.95 0.16 12.10
N LYS A 96 14.15 0.35 11.55
CA LYS A 96 14.34 1.13 10.33
C LYS A 96 13.49 0.54 9.20
N ARG A 97 13.47 -0.78 9.06
CA ARG A 97 12.63 -1.49 8.07
C ARG A 97 11.14 -1.20 8.26
N TRP A 98 10.64 -1.26 9.49
CA TRP A 98 9.22 -1.04 9.76
C TRP A 98 8.79 0.41 9.60
N LEU A 99 9.66 1.35 10.02
CA LEU A 99 9.45 2.78 9.84
C LEU A 99 9.43 3.14 8.35
N TYR A 100 10.42 2.70 7.58
CA TYR A 100 10.46 2.94 6.14
C TYR A 100 9.31 2.26 5.41
N GLY A 101 8.91 1.04 5.82
CA GLY A 101 7.74 0.35 5.27
C GLY A 101 6.44 1.12 5.50
N SER A 102 6.24 1.64 6.72
CA SER A 102 5.05 2.43 7.06
C SER A 102 5.02 3.78 6.35
N ALA A 103 6.18 4.46 6.25
CA ALA A 103 6.30 5.71 5.52
C ALA A 103 6.05 5.52 4.01
N LEU A 104 6.60 4.44 3.43
CA LEU A 104 6.34 4.10 2.03
C LEU A 104 4.87 3.80 1.79
N ALA A 105 4.22 3.02 2.66
CA ALA A 105 2.79 2.77 2.58
C ALA A 105 1.97 4.08 2.61
N TRP A 106 2.33 5.01 3.49
CA TRP A 106 1.66 6.31 3.58
C TRP A 106 1.76 7.10 2.27
N ILE A 107 2.96 7.20 1.69
CA ILE A 107 3.20 7.91 0.42
C ILE A 107 2.48 7.22 -0.74
N VAL A 108 2.59 5.88 -0.85
CA VAL A 108 1.96 5.10 -1.92
C VAL A 108 0.44 5.18 -1.84
N GLY A 109 -0.13 5.06 -0.64
CA GLY A 109 -1.57 5.19 -0.44
C GLY A 109 -2.11 6.54 -0.88
N PHE A 110 -1.41 7.63 -0.51
CA PHE A 110 -1.77 8.98 -0.93
C PHE A 110 -1.66 9.17 -2.45
N ALA A 111 -0.57 8.69 -3.06
CA ALA A 111 -0.37 8.74 -4.50
C ALA A 111 -1.46 7.98 -5.27
N LEU A 112 -1.89 6.81 -4.79
CA LEU A 112 -2.98 6.05 -5.40
C LEU A 112 -4.32 6.79 -5.33
N MET A 113 -4.60 7.48 -4.22
CA MET A 113 -5.83 8.30 -4.10
C MET A 113 -5.83 9.46 -5.10
N LEU A 114 -4.70 10.16 -5.27
CA LEU A 114 -4.58 11.22 -6.28
C LEU A 114 -4.71 10.66 -7.70
N ALA A 115 -4.04 9.55 -8.00
CA ALA A 115 -4.10 8.92 -9.31
C ALA A 115 -5.52 8.45 -9.68
N ALA A 116 -6.28 7.97 -8.70
CA ALA A 116 -7.69 7.61 -8.88
C ALA A 116 -8.59 8.84 -9.12
N ASN A 117 -8.36 9.93 -8.39
CA ASN A 117 -9.10 11.18 -8.55
C ASN A 117 -8.89 11.79 -9.95
N ASP A 118 -7.63 11.84 -10.38
CA ASP A 118 -7.26 12.43 -11.66
C ASP A 118 -7.58 11.51 -12.84
N GLY A 119 -7.91 10.24 -12.56
CA GLY A 119 -8.27 9.26 -13.58
C GLY A 119 -7.08 8.84 -14.45
N ILE A 120 -5.88 8.76 -13.85
CA ILE A 120 -4.64 8.38 -14.55
C ILE A 120 -4.75 6.98 -15.16
N PHE A 121 -5.35 6.05 -14.41
CA PHE A 121 -5.50 4.65 -14.85
C PHE A 121 -6.83 4.39 -15.57
N PHE A 122 -7.91 5.07 -15.15
CA PHE A 122 -9.22 4.93 -15.76
C PHE A 122 -9.82 6.32 -16.02
N SER A 123 -10.40 6.55 -17.20
CA SER A 123 -11.05 7.82 -17.52
C SER A 123 -12.23 8.08 -16.57
N ASN A 124 -12.27 9.27 -15.96
CA ASN A 124 -13.40 9.78 -15.17
C ASN A 124 -14.40 10.58 -16.03
N ARG A 125 -14.35 10.41 -17.35
CA ARG A 125 -15.20 11.12 -18.31
C ARG A 125 -15.94 10.11 -19.17
N ILE A 126 -17.25 10.28 -19.26
CA ILE A 126 -18.09 9.60 -20.24
C ILE A 126 -18.52 10.63 -21.26
N TYR A 127 -18.31 10.30 -22.53
CA TYR A 127 -18.69 11.09 -23.67
C TYR A 127 -20.00 10.54 -24.23
N LYS A 128 -21.04 11.38 -24.25
CA LYS A 128 -22.34 11.05 -24.82
C LYS A 128 -22.39 11.57 -26.24
N TYR A 129 -22.53 10.63 -27.17
CA TYR A 129 -22.62 10.90 -28.59
C TYR A 129 -24.02 10.56 -29.09
N SER A 130 -24.58 11.36 -30.00
CA SER A 130 -25.86 11.05 -30.62
C SER A 130 -25.81 11.18 -32.12
N SER A 131 -26.51 10.29 -32.79
CA SER A 131 -26.72 10.30 -34.23
C SER A 131 -28.20 10.48 -34.54
N PRO A 132 -28.57 11.43 -35.42
CA PRO A 132 -29.96 11.64 -35.84
C PRO A 132 -30.51 10.52 -36.74
N GLY A 133 -29.65 9.74 -37.40
CA GLY A 133 -30.06 8.66 -38.31
C GLY A 133 -28.96 8.19 -39.26
N VAL A 134 -29.31 7.22 -40.12
CA VAL A 134 -28.39 6.61 -41.10
C VAL A 134 -28.34 7.44 -42.39
N ILE A 135 -27.13 7.87 -42.77
CA ILE A 135 -26.84 8.58 -44.02
C ILE A 135 -26.62 7.54 -45.13
N LEU A 136 -27.40 7.63 -46.21
CA LEU A 136 -27.30 6.71 -47.35
C LEU A 136 -26.20 7.15 -48.33
N ALA A 137 -25.75 6.21 -49.18
CA ALA A 137 -24.75 6.50 -50.20
C ALA A 137 -25.25 7.59 -51.17
N GLY A 138 -24.46 8.65 -51.34
CA GLY A 138 -24.79 9.80 -52.20
C GLY A 138 -25.52 10.94 -51.50
N GLU A 139 -25.90 10.80 -50.23
CA GLU A 139 -26.51 11.90 -49.45
C GLU A 139 -25.44 12.81 -48.81
N PRO A 140 -25.73 14.12 -48.63
CA PRO A 140 -24.88 15.02 -47.85
C PRO A 140 -24.73 14.57 -46.40
N GLN A 141 -23.54 14.75 -45.81
CA GLN A 141 -23.29 14.38 -44.41
C GLN A 141 -24.13 15.15 -43.38
N SER A 142 -24.66 16.31 -43.77
CA SER A 142 -25.53 17.18 -42.96
C SER A 142 -27.00 17.10 -43.38
N ILE A 143 -27.43 16.03 -44.05
CA ILE A 143 -28.81 15.88 -44.54
C ILE A 143 -29.85 16.11 -43.43
N PHE A 144 -29.61 15.60 -42.23
CA PHE A 144 -30.54 15.76 -41.09
C PHE A 144 -30.61 17.18 -40.53
N GLU A 145 -29.59 18.01 -40.76
CA GLU A 145 -29.55 19.42 -40.34
C GLU A 145 -30.10 20.35 -41.43
N THR A 146 -29.87 20.01 -42.70
CA THR A 146 -30.16 20.88 -43.85
C THR A 146 -31.53 20.63 -44.48
N GLN A 147 -32.10 19.43 -44.35
CA GLN A 147 -33.33 19.04 -45.05
C GLN A 147 -34.53 19.94 -44.70
N ASP A 148 -34.75 20.24 -43.42
CA ASP A 148 -35.84 21.12 -42.98
C ASP A 148 -35.68 22.53 -43.61
N GLY A 149 -34.45 23.03 -43.72
CA GLY A 149 -34.14 24.32 -44.36
C GLY A 149 -34.34 24.30 -45.88
N ILE A 150 -33.95 23.23 -46.56
CA ILE A 150 -34.15 23.06 -48.00
C ILE A 150 -35.66 23.00 -48.33
N LEU A 151 -36.43 22.23 -47.56
CA LEU A 151 -37.89 22.17 -47.71
C LEU A 151 -38.53 23.55 -47.48
N PHE A 152 -38.06 24.28 -46.47
CA PHE A 152 -38.54 25.63 -46.19
C PHE A 152 -38.27 26.62 -47.34
N LEU A 153 -37.06 26.60 -47.92
CA LEU A 153 -36.72 27.45 -49.06
C LEU A 153 -37.58 27.14 -50.30
N ARG A 154 -37.85 25.86 -50.57
CA ARG A 154 -38.72 25.45 -51.68
C ARG A 154 -40.16 25.92 -51.47
N TRP A 155 -40.66 25.89 -50.23
CA TRP A 155 -41.96 26.45 -49.89
C TRP A 155 -41.99 27.96 -50.09
N GLN A 156 -40.98 28.69 -49.61
CA GLN A 156 -40.87 30.14 -49.84
C GLN A 156 -40.78 30.52 -51.32
N ALA A 157 -40.08 29.72 -52.13
CA ALA A 157 -39.97 29.91 -53.57
C ALA A 157 -41.27 29.59 -54.34
N LYS A 158 -42.35 29.22 -53.64
CA LYS A 158 -43.65 28.81 -54.22
C LYS A 158 -43.54 27.61 -55.15
N VAL A 159 -42.50 26.78 -54.98
CA VAL A 159 -42.29 25.54 -55.74
C VAL A 159 -43.11 24.38 -55.15
N MET A 160 -43.52 24.48 -53.89
CA MET A 160 -44.38 23.51 -53.19
C MET A 160 -45.50 24.20 -52.42
N THR A 161 -46.64 23.53 -52.28
CA THR A 161 -47.75 24.01 -51.44
C THR A 161 -47.47 23.76 -49.96
N GLY A 162 -48.21 24.44 -49.06
CA GLY A 162 -48.07 24.24 -47.61
C GLY A 162 -48.34 22.80 -47.16
N GLU A 163 -49.31 22.14 -47.78
CA GLU A 163 -49.64 20.72 -47.52
C GLU A 163 -48.51 19.80 -47.96
N GLN A 164 -47.94 20.02 -49.15
CA GLN A 164 -46.80 19.25 -49.66
C GLN A 164 -45.55 19.42 -48.79
N TYR A 165 -45.31 20.64 -48.29
CA TYR A 165 -44.25 20.91 -47.33
C TYR A 165 -44.44 20.11 -46.02
N ALA A 166 -45.65 20.17 -45.44
CA ALA A 166 -45.96 19.48 -44.20
C ALA A 166 -45.83 17.95 -44.35
N LEU A 167 -46.35 17.39 -45.45
CA LEU A 167 -46.28 15.96 -45.74
C LEU A 167 -44.83 15.49 -45.96
N ALA A 168 -44.06 16.20 -46.78
CA ALA A 168 -42.65 15.87 -47.01
C ALA A 168 -41.80 15.91 -45.74
N ARG A 169 -42.06 16.89 -44.86
CA ARG A 169 -41.39 17.00 -43.55
C ARG A 169 -41.78 15.86 -42.62
N ALA A 170 -43.07 15.51 -42.57
CA ALA A 170 -43.57 14.42 -41.73
C ALA A 170 -43.01 13.06 -42.18
N GLU A 171 -43.01 12.78 -43.49
CA GLU A 171 -42.46 11.54 -44.04
C GLU A 171 -40.96 11.41 -43.78
N PHE A 172 -40.19 12.50 -43.96
CA PHE A 172 -38.76 12.49 -43.67
C PHE A 172 -38.49 12.18 -42.20
N LYS A 173 -39.19 12.86 -41.27
CA LYS A 173 -39.03 12.61 -39.83
C LYS A 173 -39.46 11.19 -39.44
N ALA A 174 -40.59 10.70 -39.95
CA ALA A 174 -41.10 9.39 -39.61
C ALA A 174 -40.21 8.25 -40.12
N ARG A 175 -39.59 8.40 -41.30
CA ARG A 175 -38.82 7.32 -41.93
C ARG A 175 -37.31 7.40 -41.70
N ARG A 176 -36.75 8.60 -41.58
CA ARG A 176 -35.30 8.81 -41.59
C ARG A 176 -34.74 9.20 -40.23
N VAL A 177 -35.51 9.91 -39.40
CA VAL A 177 -35.04 10.34 -38.06
C VAL A 177 -35.17 9.18 -37.09
N SER A 178 -34.03 8.59 -36.75
CA SER A 178 -33.91 7.52 -35.76
C SER A 178 -32.75 7.91 -34.84
N PRO A 179 -33.04 8.63 -33.74
CA PRO A 179 -32.00 9.06 -32.83
C PRO A 179 -31.43 7.86 -32.08
N LEU A 180 -30.10 7.71 -32.09
CA LEU A 180 -29.39 6.75 -31.23
C LEU A 180 -28.32 7.50 -30.45
N THR A 181 -28.28 7.24 -29.15
CA THR A 181 -27.27 7.79 -28.25
C THR A 181 -26.35 6.66 -27.77
N VAL A 182 -25.06 6.91 -27.82
CA VAL A 182 -24.01 5.98 -27.40
C VAL A 182 -23.13 6.68 -26.37
N GLU A 183 -22.80 5.98 -25.30
CA GLU A 183 -21.91 6.46 -24.26
C GLU A 183 -20.56 5.75 -24.36
N THR A 184 -19.47 6.52 -24.49
CA THR A 184 -18.12 5.97 -24.59
C THR A 184 -17.19 6.61 -23.56
N PRO A 185 -16.31 5.84 -22.89
CA PRO A 185 -15.30 6.40 -21.98
C PRO A 185 -14.13 7.07 -22.72
N GLU A 186 -13.97 6.74 -24.01
CA GLU A 186 -12.94 7.27 -24.89
C GLU A 186 -13.46 8.49 -25.67
N ASN A 187 -12.59 9.50 -25.80
CA ASN A 187 -12.87 10.67 -26.62
C ASN A 187 -12.64 10.35 -28.09
N ARG A 188 -13.72 10.19 -28.86
CA ARG A 188 -13.68 9.98 -30.31
C ARG A 188 -13.68 11.29 -31.12
N GLY A 189 -13.37 12.41 -30.47
CA GLY A 189 -13.41 13.74 -31.06
C GLY A 189 -14.83 14.30 -31.12
N SER A 190 -15.00 15.37 -31.91
CA SER A 190 -16.29 16.07 -32.05
C SER A 190 -17.35 15.24 -32.79
N PHE A 191 -16.91 14.38 -33.71
CA PHE A 191 -17.77 13.47 -34.45
C PHE A 191 -17.03 12.19 -34.82
N PHE A 192 -17.74 11.07 -34.86
CA PHE A 192 -17.24 9.82 -35.44
C PHE A 192 -18.31 9.16 -36.30
N THR A 193 -17.88 8.27 -37.19
CA THR A 193 -18.76 7.55 -38.11
C THR A 193 -18.70 6.06 -37.85
N GLU A 194 -19.84 5.40 -37.98
CA GLU A 194 -19.98 3.95 -37.85
C GLU A 194 -20.83 3.42 -38.99
N ARG A 195 -20.47 2.25 -39.53
CA ARG A 195 -21.20 1.65 -40.63
C ARG A 195 -22.40 0.87 -40.09
N GLU A 196 -23.59 1.21 -40.55
CA GLU A 196 -24.83 0.54 -40.12
C GLU A 196 -25.67 0.18 -41.36
N GLY A 197 -25.73 -1.12 -41.66
CA GLY A 197 -26.44 -1.66 -42.83
C GLY A 197 -25.89 -1.12 -44.16
N GLN A 198 -26.76 -0.46 -44.94
CA GLN A 198 -26.43 0.11 -46.26
C GLN A 198 -25.87 1.55 -46.21
N GLY A 199 -25.70 2.13 -45.02
CA GLY A 199 -25.26 3.51 -44.85
C GLY A 199 -24.25 3.71 -43.73
N VAL A 200 -24.06 4.98 -43.36
CA VAL A 200 -23.15 5.40 -42.29
C VAL A 200 -23.94 6.23 -41.28
N ARG A 201 -23.82 5.89 -40.01
CA ARG A 201 -24.27 6.75 -38.91
C ARG A 201 -23.16 7.70 -38.53
N ARG A 202 -23.49 8.99 -38.44
CA ARG A 202 -22.59 10.01 -37.90
C ARG A 202 -23.05 10.38 -36.50
N TYR A 203 -22.16 10.24 -35.55
CA TYR A 203 -22.38 10.56 -34.15
C TYR A 203 -21.71 11.89 -33.82
N ALA A 204 -22.45 12.83 -33.25
CA ALA A 204 -21.92 14.11 -32.76
C ALA A 204 -21.86 14.10 -31.23
N LEU A 205 -20.80 14.69 -30.67
CA LEU A 205 -20.67 14.84 -29.22
C LEU A 205 -21.73 15.82 -28.72
N ILE A 206 -22.65 15.35 -27.87
CA ILE A 206 -23.65 16.22 -27.21
C ILE A 206 -23.11 16.73 -25.89
N GLN A 207 -22.62 15.81 -25.06
CA GLN A 207 -22.32 16.12 -23.67
C GLN A 207 -21.13 15.30 -23.20
N SER A 208 -20.33 15.90 -22.32
CA SER A 208 -19.34 15.17 -21.54
C SER A 208 -19.75 15.26 -20.07
N GLU A 209 -19.90 14.11 -19.42
CA GLU A 209 -20.20 14.05 -17.99
C GLU A 209 -19.01 13.45 -17.26
N ARG A 210 -18.71 14.01 -16.08
CA ARG A 210 -17.79 13.37 -15.15
C ARG A 210 -18.52 12.23 -14.46
N ALA A 211 -18.24 11.01 -14.88
CA ALA A 211 -18.67 9.81 -14.19
C ALA A 211 -17.43 9.13 -13.63
N GLN A 212 -17.36 9.00 -12.30
CA GLN A 212 -16.27 8.25 -11.69
C GLN A 212 -16.35 6.79 -12.12
N SER A 213 -15.30 6.30 -12.76
CA SER A 213 -15.17 4.88 -13.07
C SER A 213 -15.18 4.05 -11.79
N THR A 214 -15.87 2.92 -11.80
CA THR A 214 -15.85 1.93 -10.70
C THR A 214 -14.43 1.52 -10.35
N GLY A 215 -13.53 1.42 -11.36
CA GLY A 215 -12.12 1.11 -11.16
C GLY A 215 -11.39 2.16 -10.32
N ASN A 216 -11.62 3.45 -10.60
CA ASN A 216 -11.05 4.54 -9.80
C ASN A 216 -11.62 4.57 -8.39
N ARG A 217 -12.90 4.26 -8.18
CA ARG A 217 -13.47 4.16 -6.82
C ARG A 217 -12.79 3.08 -5.99
N ILE A 218 -12.57 1.90 -6.58
CA ILE A 218 -11.86 0.80 -5.92
C ILE A 218 -10.41 1.20 -5.63
N LEU A 219 -9.73 1.81 -6.61
CA LEU A 219 -8.35 2.26 -6.46
C LEU A 219 -8.21 3.33 -5.36
N GLN A 220 -9.14 4.28 -5.29
CA GLN A 220 -9.19 5.30 -4.26
C GLN A 220 -9.39 4.69 -2.87
N PHE A 221 -10.28 3.70 -2.76
CA PHE A 221 -10.54 3.00 -1.50
C PHE A 221 -9.33 2.17 -1.03
N LEU A 222 -8.69 1.44 -1.94
CA LEU A 222 -7.45 0.72 -1.65
C LEU A 222 -6.32 1.66 -1.23
N GLY A 223 -6.17 2.79 -1.94
CA GLY A 223 -5.23 3.84 -1.57
C GLY A 223 -5.47 4.38 -0.16
N ALA A 224 -6.73 4.62 0.21
CA ALA A 224 -7.12 5.07 1.54
C ALA A 224 -6.80 4.05 2.64
N ILE A 225 -7.01 2.75 2.39
CA ILE A 225 -6.63 1.68 3.33
C ILE A 225 -5.11 1.68 3.55
N ILE A 226 -4.34 1.66 2.47
CA ILE A 226 -2.87 1.62 2.54
C ILE A 226 -2.33 2.86 3.27
N PHE A 227 -2.90 4.04 2.99
CA PHE A 227 -2.58 5.29 3.66
C PHE A 227 -2.83 5.21 5.18
N MET A 228 -4.00 4.72 5.58
CA MET A 228 -4.35 4.55 6.99
C MET A 228 -3.48 3.50 7.69
N CYS A 229 -3.15 2.40 7.03
CA CYS A 229 -2.23 1.39 7.56
C CYS A 229 -0.83 1.98 7.79
N GLY A 230 -0.31 2.79 6.87
CA GLY A 230 0.97 3.49 7.04
C GLY A 230 0.96 4.41 8.26
N PHE A 231 -0.12 5.18 8.45
CA PHE A 231 -0.27 6.08 9.60
C PHE A 231 -0.40 5.33 10.94
N VAL A 232 -1.24 4.31 11.00
CA VAL A 232 -1.41 3.45 12.19
C VAL A 232 -0.12 2.72 12.52
N GLY A 233 0.64 2.31 11.49
CA GLY A 233 2.01 1.84 11.63
C GLY A 233 2.82 2.85 12.43
N VAL A 234 3.18 3.99 11.87
CA VAL A 234 4.05 4.96 12.56
C VAL A 234 3.64 5.24 14.03
N ILE A 235 2.33 5.36 14.32
CA ILE A 235 1.82 5.57 15.68
C ILE A 235 2.02 4.36 16.60
N THR A 236 1.70 3.15 16.15
CA THR A 236 1.76 1.95 17.00
C THR A 236 3.19 1.64 17.44
N GLU A 237 4.19 1.81 16.56
CA GLU A 237 5.60 1.64 16.92
C GLU A 237 6.08 2.73 17.88
N TRP A 238 5.69 3.99 17.64
CA TRP A 238 5.99 5.08 18.56
C TRP A 238 5.46 4.78 19.97
N ARG A 239 4.23 4.25 20.06
CA ARG A 239 3.59 3.89 21.33
C ARG A 239 4.26 2.68 22.00
N LEU A 240 4.58 1.63 21.26
CA LEU A 240 5.26 0.43 21.78
C LEU A 240 6.63 0.79 22.35
N ARG A 241 7.38 1.67 21.69
CA ARG A 241 8.67 2.17 22.21
C ARG A 241 8.54 2.94 23.50
N ARG A 242 7.52 3.80 23.60
CA ARG A 242 7.25 4.56 24.81
C ARG A 242 6.94 3.64 26.00
N LEU A 243 6.26 2.51 25.75
CA LEU A 243 6.03 1.48 26.76
C LEU A 243 7.31 0.71 27.13
N LYS A 244 8.16 0.38 26.15
CA LYS A 244 9.45 -0.29 26.40
C LYS A 244 10.40 0.57 27.22
N ASN A 245 10.45 1.88 26.96
CA ASN A 245 11.27 2.82 27.72
C ASN A 245 10.73 3.14 29.12
N LYS A 246 9.44 2.90 29.40
CA LYS A 246 8.85 3.06 30.75
C LYS A 246 9.03 1.83 31.64
N ARG A 247 9.42 0.68 31.07
CA ARG A 247 9.75 -0.56 31.79
C ARG A 247 11.27 -0.70 32.04
N LYS A 248 12.06 0.26 31.57
CA LYS A 248 13.43 0.50 32.03
C LYS A 248 13.37 1.51 33.17
#